data_AF-A0A7V9THX0-F1
#
_entry.id   AF-A0A7V9THX0-F1
#
_cell.length_a   1.000
_cell.length_b   1.000
_cell.length_c   1.000
_cell.angle_alpha   90.00
_cell.angle_beta   90.00
_cell.angle_gamma   90.00
#
_symmetry.space_group_name_H-M   'P 1'
#
loop_
_entity.id
_entity.type
_entity.pdbx_description
1 polymer ?
#
loop_
_entity_poly.entity_id
_entity_poly.type
_entity_poly.pdbx_seq_one_letter_code
_entity_poly.pdbx_strand_id
1 'polypeptide(L)'
;MGTPIEVALNGFQGAPARVVASSAGEDDAYVLLDINATGCRSLYGVNCHRRAGVWEEGNTANGPGWSQRSLDSPLGTLAFWGETLVNADRALIALNRDTVEVPVNEGVFLATWWSVPDGVFGFPFLAAVRVEGEWRESASQL
;
A
#
# COMPACT_ATOMS: atom_id res chain seq x y z
N MET A 1 1.37 -14.39 19.18
CA MET A 1 1.58 -13.01 18.70
C MET A 1 1.48 -13.08 17.19
N GLY A 2 0.51 -12.41 16.59
CA GLY A 2 0.39 -12.35 15.13
C GLY A 2 1.28 -11.24 14.55
N THR A 3 1.56 -11.29 13.27
CA THR A 3 2.14 -10.21 12.46
C THR A 3 1.04 -9.50 11.65
N PRO A 4 1.26 -8.28 11.13
CA PRO A 4 0.29 -7.65 10.23
C PRO A 4 -0.10 -8.53 9.04
N ILE A 5 0.88 -9.27 8.49
CA ILE A 5 0.67 -10.17 7.36
C ILE A 5 -0.28 -11.31 7.73
N GLU A 6 -0.06 -11.96 8.88
CA GLU A 6 -0.92 -13.05 9.35
C GLU A 6 -2.35 -12.58 9.58
N VAL A 7 -2.51 -11.37 10.12
CA VAL A 7 -3.82 -10.75 10.34
C VAL A 7 -4.50 -10.43 9.01
N ALA A 8 -3.79 -9.80 8.06
CA ALA A 8 -4.35 -9.46 6.75
C ALA A 8 -4.77 -10.69 5.93
N LEU A 9 -4.07 -11.82 6.08
CA LEU A 9 -4.41 -13.07 5.41
C LEU A 9 -5.55 -13.84 6.09
N ASN A 10 -5.90 -13.50 7.33
CA ASN A 10 -6.92 -14.22 8.10
C ASN A 10 -8.31 -14.16 7.44
N GLY A 11 -8.66 -13.01 6.84
CA GLY A 11 -9.90 -12.85 6.06
C GLY A 11 -9.96 -13.68 4.77
N PHE A 12 -8.86 -14.30 4.36
CA PHE A 12 -8.71 -15.03 3.10
C PHE A 12 -8.38 -16.51 3.29
N GLN A 13 -8.65 -17.09 4.46
CA GLN A 13 -8.43 -18.53 4.69
C GLN A 13 -9.21 -19.38 3.68
N GLY A 14 -8.49 -20.22 2.92
CA GLY A 14 -9.07 -21.06 1.88
C GLY A 14 -9.30 -20.36 0.53
N ALA A 15 -8.96 -19.08 0.42
CA ALA A 15 -8.94 -18.32 -0.82
C ALA A 15 -7.49 -18.14 -1.34
N PRO A 16 -7.30 -17.99 -2.66
CA PRO A 16 -6.00 -17.67 -3.24
C PRO A 16 -5.62 -16.23 -2.92
N ALA A 17 -4.97 -16.00 -1.78
CA ALA A 17 -4.42 -14.70 -1.40
C ALA A 17 -2.93 -14.81 -1.08
N ARG A 18 -2.15 -13.85 -1.58
CA ARG A 18 -0.71 -13.75 -1.30
C ARG A 18 -0.30 -12.31 -1.06
N VAL A 19 0.73 -12.10 -0.25
CA VAL A 19 1.29 -10.78 -0.01
C VAL A 19 2.13 -10.35 -1.21
N VAL A 20 1.89 -9.14 -1.70
CA VAL A 20 2.69 -8.48 -2.76
C VAL A 20 3.65 -7.46 -2.16
N ALA A 21 3.14 -6.66 -1.21
CA ALA A 21 3.94 -5.68 -0.50
C ALA A 21 3.37 -5.45 0.89
N SER A 22 4.21 -4.98 1.80
CA SER A 22 3.75 -4.48 3.09
C SER A 22 4.63 -3.31 3.52
N SER A 23 4.03 -2.39 4.27
CA SER A 23 4.70 -1.26 4.91
C SER A 23 4.21 -1.15 6.33
N ALA A 24 5.10 -0.88 7.28
CA ALA A 24 4.76 -0.71 8.69
C ALA A 24 5.35 0.59 9.25
N GLY A 25 4.59 1.28 10.08
CA GLY A 25 5.03 2.33 11.00
C GLY A 25 4.62 1.94 12.42
N GLU A 26 5.28 2.46 13.46
CA GLU A 26 5.01 2.21 14.89
C GLU A 26 3.92 1.16 15.22
N ASP A 27 2.65 1.59 15.25
CA ASP A 27 1.48 0.77 15.58
C ASP A 27 0.53 0.56 14.37
N ASP A 28 1.01 0.78 13.14
CA ASP A 28 0.25 0.63 11.90
C ASP A 28 0.99 -0.17 10.85
N ALA A 29 0.23 -0.87 10.04
CA ALA A 29 0.75 -1.49 8.84
C ALA A 29 -0.29 -1.46 7.74
N TYR A 30 0.20 -1.61 6.52
CA TYR A 30 -0.62 -1.79 5.34
C TYR A 30 -0.06 -2.99 4.60
N VAL A 31 -0.93 -3.96 4.34
CA VAL A 31 -0.59 -5.17 3.59
C VAL A 31 -1.34 -5.11 2.27
N LEU A 32 -0.59 -5.19 1.17
CA LEU A 32 -1.15 -5.27 -0.17
C LEU A 32 -1.12 -6.74 -0.60
N LEU A 33 -2.31 -7.26 -0.88
CA LEU A 33 -2.55 -8.63 -1.29
C LEU A 33 -2.86 -8.70 -2.78
N ASP A 34 -2.50 -9.81 -3.41
CA ASP A 34 -3.06 -10.25 -4.68
C ASP A 34 -4.02 -11.41 -4.36
N ILE A 35 -5.31 -11.17 -4.60
CA ILE A 35 -6.42 -12.05 -4.15
C ILE A 35 -7.03 -12.87 -5.30
N ASN A 36 -6.39 -12.91 -6.47
CA ASN A 36 -6.89 -13.70 -7.59
C ASN A 36 -6.09 -15.00 -7.83
N ALA A 37 -6.81 -16.09 -8.11
CA ALA A 37 -6.24 -17.36 -8.59
C ALA A 37 -6.07 -17.45 -10.11
N THR A 38 -6.75 -16.60 -10.89
CA THR A 38 -6.95 -16.84 -12.34
C THR A 38 -5.96 -16.12 -13.25
N GLY A 39 -4.88 -15.55 -12.70
CA GLY A 39 -3.80 -14.93 -13.47
C GLY A 39 -4.01 -13.46 -13.85
N CYS A 40 -5.23 -12.93 -13.73
CA CYS A 40 -5.47 -11.48 -13.75
C CYS A 40 -5.24 -10.92 -12.35
N ARG A 41 -4.23 -10.07 -12.15
CA ARG A 41 -3.94 -9.54 -10.82
C ARG A 41 -5.14 -8.79 -10.23
N SER A 42 -5.46 -9.07 -8.97
CA SER A 42 -6.52 -8.36 -8.23
C SER A 42 -5.95 -7.88 -6.91
N LEU A 43 -5.58 -6.61 -6.86
CA LEU A 43 -4.95 -6.02 -5.69
C LEU A 43 -5.98 -5.65 -4.62
N TYR A 44 -5.65 -5.97 -3.37
CA TYR A 44 -6.49 -5.71 -2.20
C TYR A 44 -5.65 -5.21 -1.04
N GLY A 45 -5.97 -4.03 -0.53
CA GLY A 45 -5.26 -3.41 0.57
C GLY A 45 -5.93 -3.66 1.91
N VAL A 46 -5.12 -3.92 2.94
CA VAL A 46 -5.57 -4.15 4.32
C VAL A 46 -4.75 -3.28 5.25
N ASN A 47 -5.40 -2.35 5.96
CA ASN A 47 -4.77 -1.72 7.12
C ASN A 47 -4.73 -2.70 8.28
N CYS A 48 -3.65 -2.68 9.04
CA CYS A 48 -3.54 -3.38 10.30
C CYS A 48 -3.11 -2.39 11.37
N HIS A 49 -3.64 -2.55 12.57
CA HIS A 49 -3.32 -1.67 13.69
C HIS A 49 -2.90 -2.51 14.88
N ARG A 50 -1.89 -2.06 15.62
CA ARG A 50 -1.49 -2.69 16.87
C ARG A 50 -2.25 -2.03 18.01
N ARG A 51 -3.02 -2.82 18.76
CA ARG A 51 -3.75 -2.39 19.97
C ARG A 51 -3.39 -3.30 21.12
N ALA A 52 -2.99 -2.72 22.25
CA ALA A 52 -2.54 -3.46 23.43
C ALA A 52 -1.49 -4.56 23.11
N GLY A 53 -0.59 -4.29 22.18
CA GLY A 53 0.46 -5.22 21.75
C GLY A 53 0.01 -6.32 20.78
N VAL A 54 -1.25 -6.32 20.34
CA VAL A 54 -1.81 -7.31 19.40
C VAL A 54 -2.15 -6.62 18.09
N TRP A 55 -1.81 -7.25 16.97
CA TRP A 55 -2.21 -6.77 15.64
C TRP A 55 -3.65 -7.17 15.34
N GLU A 56 -4.41 -6.23 14.81
CA GLU A 56 -5.81 -6.37 14.41
C GLU A 56 -6.01 -5.87 12.99
N GLU A 57 -6.99 -6.44 12.28
CA GLU A 57 -7.40 -5.97 10.97
C GLU A 57 -8.14 -4.63 11.13
N GLY A 58 -7.81 -3.68 10.26
CA GLY A 58 -8.47 -2.39 10.16
C GLY A 58 -9.30 -2.28 8.87
N ASN A 59 -9.28 -1.10 8.28
CA ASN A 59 -9.99 -0.84 7.03
C ASN A 59 -9.33 -1.53 5.83
N THR A 60 -10.15 -2.00 4.89
CA THR A 60 -9.72 -2.63 3.65
C THR A 60 -10.11 -1.79 2.42
N ALA A 61 -9.44 -2.00 1.29
CA ALA A 61 -9.70 -1.25 0.06
C ALA A 61 -9.38 -2.03 -1.23
N ASN A 62 -10.19 -1.81 -2.26
CA ASN A 62 -9.95 -2.30 -3.64
C ASN A 62 -9.14 -1.30 -4.49
N GLY A 63 -8.59 -0.25 -3.87
CA GLY A 63 -7.87 0.81 -4.55
C GLY A 63 -7.00 1.64 -3.59
N PRO A 64 -6.08 2.46 -4.11
CA PRO A 64 -5.34 3.42 -3.30
C PRO A 64 -6.29 4.49 -2.74
N GLY A 65 -5.91 5.08 -1.61
CA GLY A 65 -6.70 6.12 -0.98
C GLY A 65 -6.38 6.32 0.49
N TRP A 66 -7.12 7.23 1.09
CA TRP A 66 -7.08 7.48 2.52
C TRP A 66 -8.08 6.59 3.25
N SER A 67 -7.71 6.10 4.43
CA SER A 67 -8.59 5.34 5.32
C SER A 67 -8.37 5.77 6.76
N GLN A 68 -9.46 6.08 7.46
CA GLN A 68 -9.42 6.48 8.87
C GLN A 68 -8.84 5.36 9.74
N ARG A 69 -8.03 5.70 10.75
CA ARG A 69 -7.45 4.70 11.69
C ARG A 69 -8.49 4.15 12.68
N SER A 70 -9.39 5.01 13.14
CA SER A 70 -10.50 4.69 14.05
C SER A 70 -11.57 5.78 13.98
N LEU A 71 -12.82 5.47 14.37
CA LEU A 71 -13.94 6.42 14.31
C LEU A 71 -13.66 7.75 15.04
N ASP A 72 -12.89 7.70 16.11
CA ASP A 72 -12.58 8.88 16.95
C ASP A 72 -11.27 9.58 16.55
N SER A 73 -10.51 9.04 15.59
CA SER A 73 -9.24 9.61 15.15
C SER A 73 -9.46 10.53 13.95
N PRO A 74 -9.00 11.79 13.99
CA PRO A 74 -8.99 12.66 12.81
C PRO A 74 -7.88 12.25 11.82
N LEU A 75 -7.05 11.27 12.17
CA LEU A 75 -5.91 10.80 11.41
C LEU A 75 -6.19 9.42 10.80
N GLY A 76 -5.60 9.18 9.64
CA GLY A 76 -5.69 7.92 8.92
C GLY A 76 -4.40 7.55 8.21
N THR A 77 -4.49 6.49 7.42
CA THR A 77 -3.44 6.02 6.53
C THR A 77 -3.78 6.45 5.12
N LEU A 78 -2.83 7.09 4.44
CA LEU A 78 -2.89 7.24 2.99
C LEU A 78 -2.02 6.16 2.37
N ALA A 79 -2.64 5.27 1.58
CA ALA A 79 -1.93 4.23 0.83
C ALA A 79 -2.04 4.52 -0.66
N PHE A 80 -0.91 4.47 -1.36
CA PHE A 80 -0.84 4.61 -2.80
C PHE A 80 -0.07 3.44 -3.38
N TRP A 81 -0.72 2.69 -4.26
CA TRP A 81 -0.18 1.49 -4.87
C TRP A 81 -0.78 1.30 -6.25
N GLY A 82 -0.09 0.50 -7.04
CA GLY A 82 -0.49 0.21 -8.41
C GLY A 82 0.54 -0.66 -9.11
N GLU A 83 0.21 -1.03 -10.34
CA GLU A 83 1.13 -1.72 -11.23
C GLU A 83 2.06 -0.72 -11.94
N THR A 84 3.20 -1.20 -12.40
CA THR A 84 4.22 -0.41 -13.10
C THR A 84 4.81 -1.19 -14.28
N LEU A 85 5.78 -0.58 -14.98
CA LEU A 85 6.51 -1.20 -16.07
C LEU A 85 7.16 -2.52 -15.63
N VAL A 86 7.15 -3.48 -16.56
CA VAL A 86 7.90 -4.74 -16.42
C VAL A 86 9.37 -4.41 -16.17
N ASN A 87 10.01 -5.16 -15.27
CA ASN A 87 11.40 -5.00 -14.84
C ASN A 87 11.72 -3.72 -14.05
N ALA A 88 10.73 -2.93 -13.64
CA ALA A 88 10.98 -1.87 -12.68
C ALA A 88 11.36 -2.45 -11.31
N ASP A 89 12.38 -1.89 -10.66
CA ASP A 89 12.84 -2.30 -9.33
C ASP A 89 12.55 -1.25 -8.23
N ARG A 90 12.28 -0.01 -8.65
CA ARG A 90 11.87 1.11 -7.80
C ARG A 90 10.79 1.95 -8.47
N ALA A 91 9.96 2.56 -7.64
CA ALA A 91 9.02 3.60 -8.02
C ALA A 91 9.29 4.85 -7.16
N LEU A 92 9.23 6.02 -7.79
CA LEU A 92 9.30 7.31 -7.13
C LEU A 92 7.88 7.87 -7.07
N ILE A 93 7.35 8.01 -5.86
CA ILE A 93 5.99 8.51 -5.62
C ILE A 93 6.08 9.93 -5.10
N ALA A 94 5.37 10.85 -5.74
CA ALA A 94 5.29 12.24 -5.34
C ALA A 94 4.00 12.50 -4.57
N LEU A 95 4.12 13.24 -3.46
CA LEU A 95 3.00 13.77 -2.69
C LEU A 95 3.33 15.19 -2.26
N ASN A 96 2.56 16.16 -2.77
CA ASN A 96 2.83 17.59 -2.59
C ASN A 96 4.23 17.99 -3.09
N ARG A 97 5.15 18.34 -2.18
CA ARG A 97 6.54 18.73 -2.49
C ARG A 97 7.55 17.63 -2.16
N ASP A 98 7.08 16.52 -1.61
CA ASP A 98 7.93 15.42 -1.17
C ASP A 98 7.86 14.27 -2.17
N THR A 99 8.96 13.55 -2.28
CA THR A 99 9.04 12.31 -3.04
C THR A 99 9.54 11.19 -2.13
N VAL A 100 9.00 9.99 -2.35
CA VAL A 100 9.42 8.77 -1.66
C VAL A 100 9.78 7.71 -2.70
N GLU A 101 10.95 7.12 -2.55
CA GLU A 101 11.36 5.93 -3.31
C GLU A 101 10.86 4.68 -2.59
N VAL A 102 10.17 3.80 -3.32
CA VAL A 102 9.65 2.53 -2.79
C VAL A 102 10.09 1.36 -3.68
N PRO A 103 10.28 0.15 -3.10
CA PRO A 103 10.52 -1.06 -3.88
C PRO A 103 9.34 -1.37 -4.81
N VAL A 104 9.67 -1.92 -5.98
CA VAL A 104 8.69 -2.58 -6.85
C VAL A 104 8.86 -4.08 -6.69
N ASN A 105 7.80 -4.76 -6.26
CA ASN A 105 7.75 -6.20 -6.13
C ASN A 105 6.82 -6.76 -7.20
N GLU A 106 7.37 -7.58 -8.10
CA GLU A 106 6.61 -8.22 -9.18
C GLU A 106 5.79 -7.23 -10.03
N GLY A 107 6.34 -6.05 -10.29
CA GLY A 107 5.67 -5.00 -11.06
C GLY A 107 4.63 -4.21 -10.27
N VAL A 108 4.59 -4.31 -8.93
CA VAL A 108 3.70 -3.52 -8.06
C VAL A 108 4.50 -2.72 -7.05
N PHE A 109 4.08 -1.48 -6.82
CA PHE A 109 4.63 -0.63 -5.76
C PHE A 109 3.61 -0.38 -4.65
N LEU A 110 4.10 -0.05 -3.46
CA LEU A 110 3.29 0.42 -2.33
C LEU A 110 4.03 1.56 -1.61
N ALA A 111 3.38 2.71 -1.50
CA ALA A 111 3.78 3.81 -0.64
C ALA A 111 2.69 4.05 0.41
N THR A 112 3.10 4.33 1.64
CA THR A 112 2.18 4.64 2.74
C THR A 112 2.64 5.87 3.50
N TRP A 113 1.66 6.67 3.91
CA TRP A 113 1.84 7.76 4.85
C TRP A 113 0.91 7.53 6.04
N TRP A 114 1.48 7.62 7.23
CA TRP A 114 0.80 7.35 8.49
C TRP A 114 0.36 8.65 9.16
N SER A 115 -0.68 8.58 9.99
CA SER A 115 -1.14 9.71 10.80
C SER A 115 -1.50 10.96 9.96
N VAL A 116 -2.12 10.74 8.80
CA VAL A 116 -2.49 11.75 7.80
C VAL A 116 -3.91 12.28 8.09
N PRO A 117 -4.12 13.59 8.31
CA PRO A 117 -5.47 14.17 8.38
C PRO A 117 -6.29 14.01 7.09
N ASP A 118 -7.60 13.83 7.23
CA ASP A 118 -8.52 13.77 6.10
C ASP A 118 -8.58 15.11 5.33
N GLY A 119 -8.60 15.05 4.00
CA GLY A 119 -8.79 16.22 3.12
C GLY A 119 -7.65 17.25 3.07
N VAL A 120 -6.53 17.04 3.76
CA VAL A 120 -5.47 18.06 3.91
C VAL A 120 -4.39 18.01 2.80
N PHE A 121 -4.36 16.98 1.96
CA PHE A 121 -3.27 16.76 1.00
C PHE A 121 -3.77 16.60 -0.44
N GLY A 122 -2.89 16.94 -1.40
CA GLY A 122 -3.08 16.47 -2.78
C GLY A 122 -3.07 14.94 -2.86
N PHE A 123 -3.46 14.40 -4.00
CA PHE A 123 -3.40 12.95 -4.23
C PHE A 123 -1.98 12.54 -4.65
N PRO A 124 -1.40 11.46 -4.09
CA PRO A 124 -0.10 10.97 -4.55
C PRO A 124 -0.14 10.55 -6.02
N PHE A 125 0.98 10.66 -6.73
CA PHE A 125 1.10 10.15 -8.09
C PHE A 125 2.45 9.48 -8.31
N LEU A 126 2.48 8.55 -9.28
CA LEU A 126 3.69 7.88 -9.71
C LEU A 126 4.50 8.85 -10.58
N ALA A 127 5.61 9.38 -10.07
CA ALA A 127 6.42 10.36 -10.79
C ALA A 127 7.39 9.69 -11.77
N ALA A 128 8.07 8.63 -11.32
CA ALA A 128 9.03 7.92 -12.14
C ALA A 128 9.18 6.47 -11.67
N VAL A 129 9.75 5.63 -12.54
CA VAL A 129 10.06 4.23 -12.26
C VAL A 129 11.49 3.95 -12.69
N ARG A 130 12.22 3.13 -11.92
CA ARG A 130 13.59 2.76 -12.27
C ARG A 130 13.59 1.41 -12.95
N VAL A 131 14.10 1.36 -14.18
CA VAL A 131 14.21 0.15 -15.00
C VAL A 131 15.67 -0.01 -15.39
N GLU A 132 16.27 -1.15 -15.07
CA GLU A 132 17.67 -1.46 -15.40
C GLU A 132 18.67 -0.39 -14.88
N GLY A 133 18.36 0.21 -13.74
CA GLY A 133 19.19 1.27 -13.12
C GLY A 133 18.89 2.69 -13.59
N GLU A 134 18.02 2.88 -14.58
CA GLU A 134 17.68 4.20 -15.14
C GLU A 134 16.27 4.64 -14.75
N TRP A 135 16.12 5.90 -14.37
CA TRP A 135 14.81 6.50 -14.08
C TRP A 135 14.09 6.90 -15.35
N ARG A 136 12.83 6.48 -15.45
CA ARG A 136 11.91 6.83 -16.54
C ARG A 136 10.70 7.53 -15.94
N GLU A 137 10.39 8.71 -16.45
CA GLU A 137 9.17 9.42 -16.05
C GLU A 137 7.95 8.55 -16.32
N SER A 138 7.01 8.55 -15.38
CA SER A 138 5.74 7.89 -15.61
C SER A 138 4.95 8.72 -16.62
N ALA A 139 4.50 8.08 -17.71
CA ALA A 139 3.67 8.74 -18.71
C ALA A 139 2.26 9.12 -18.20
N SER A 140 1.95 8.77 -16.95
CA SER A 140 0.59 8.75 -16.41
C SER A 140 0.40 9.81 -15.32
N GLN A 141 0.06 11.02 -15.75
CA GLN A 141 -1.10 11.72 -15.18
C GLN A 141 -2.34 10.98 -15.72
N LEU A 142 -2.75 9.88 -15.07
CA LEU A 142 -4.02 9.20 -15.39
C LEU A 142 -5.17 9.89 -14.65
#